data_AF-A0A946MMR5-F1
#
_entry.id   AF-A0A946MMR5-F1
#
_cell.length_a   1.000
_cell.length_b   1.000
_cell.length_c   1.000
_cell.angle_alpha   90.00
_cell.angle_beta   90.00
_cell.angle_gamma   90.00
#
_symmetry.space_group_name_H-M   'P 1'
#
loop_
_entity.id
_entity.type
_entity.pdbx_description
1 polymer ?
#
loop_
_entity_poly.entity_id
_entity_poly.type
_entity_poly.pdbx_seq_one_letter_code
_entity_poly.pdbx_strand_id
1 'polypeptide(L)' 'MDYIVFLDRDGVINVDSPEYIKNESEFEFIPKSPEAIALLTQNGFNVIVITNQSLIGRKMVT' A
#
# COMPACT_ATOMS: atom_id res chain seq x y z
N MET A 1 8.78 -20.71 10.95
CA MET A 1 9.68 -19.65 10.43
C MET A 1 8.78 -18.47 10.21
N ASP A 2 9.02 -17.38 10.94
CA ASP A 2 8.18 -16.18 10.84
C ASP A 2 8.71 -15.32 9.71
N TYR A 3 8.15 -15.51 8.52
CA TYR A 3 8.54 -14.73 7.35
C TYR A 3 7.83 -13.38 7.37
N ILE A 4 8.56 -12.33 7.04
CA ILE A 4 8.04 -10.95 6.98
C ILE A 4 8.19 -10.46 5.55
N VAL A 5 7.13 -9.87 5.00
CA VAL A 5 7.13 -9.19 3.71
C VAL A 5 6.85 -7.71 3.94
N PHE A 6 7.76 -6.86 3.48
CA PHE A 6 7.57 -5.41 3.48
C PHE A 6 7.10 -4.96 2.10
N LEU A 7 5.99 -4.23 2.05
CA LEU A 7 5.41 -3.71 0.82
C LEU A 7 5.39 -2.18 0.86
N ASP A 8 5.71 -1.55 -0.27
CA ASP A 8 5.30 -0.17 -0.49
C ASP A 8 3.78 -0.12 -0.77
N ARG A 9 3.19 1.08 -0.71
CA ARG A 9 1.77 1.29 -0.98
C ARG A 9 1.54 1.74 -2.44
N ASP A 10 2.04 2.91 -2.79
CA ASP A 10 1.80 3.53 -4.09
C ASP A 10 2.70 2.88 -5.17
N GLY A 11 2.11 2.41 -6.27
CA GLY A 11 2.80 1.66 -7.32
C GLY A 11 3.00 0.16 -7.03
N VAL A 12 2.61 -0.32 -5.84
CA VAL A 12 2.72 -1.73 -5.43
C VAL A 12 1.36 -2.31 -5.07
N ILE A 13 0.63 -1.66 -4.16
CA ILE A 13 -0.72 -2.06 -3.75
C ILE A 13 -1.75 -1.30 -4.57
N ASN A 14 -1.63 0.02 -4.65
CA ASN A 14 -2.47 0.88 -5.49
C ASN A 14 -1.71 1.47 -6.65
N VAL A 15 -2.45 1.96 -7.65
CA VAL A 15 -1.89 2.73 -8.76
C VAL A 15 -1.24 3.99 -8.20
N ASP A 16 -0.01 4.26 -8.63
CA ASP A 16 0.72 5.46 -8.22
C ASP A 16 0.14 6.72 -8.89
N SER A 17 0.32 7.88 -8.25
CA SER A 17 -0.12 9.17 -8.76
C SER A 17 0.96 10.23 -8.54
N PRO A 18 1.38 10.96 -9.60
CA PRO A 18 2.31 12.08 -9.43
C PRO A 18 1.74 13.22 -8.56
N GLU A 19 0.40 13.28 -8.43
CA GLU A 19 -0.33 14.29 -7.65
C GLU A 19 -0.70 13.80 -6.24
N TYR A 20 -0.09 12.71 -5.77
CA TYR A 20 -0.41 11.98 -4.54
C TYR A 20 -1.83 11.39 -4.55
N ILE A 21 -2.04 10.37 -3.73
CA ILE A 21 -3.38 9.87 -3.38
C ILE A 21 -3.87 10.67 -2.18
N LYS A 22 -4.82 11.57 -2.40
CA LYS A 22 -5.24 12.57 -1.39
C LYS A 22 -6.45 12.14 -0.57
N ASN A 23 -7.21 11.17 -1.06
CA ASN A 23 -8.40 10.64 -0.39
C ASN A 23 -8.67 9.21 -0.88
N GLU A 24 -9.57 8.52 -0.19
CA GLU A 24 -9.93 7.12 -0.49
C GLU A 24 -10.49 6.90 -1.91
N SER A 25 -11.14 7.90 -2.50
CA SER A 25 -11.73 7.77 -3.84
C SER A 25 -10.68 7.78 -4.96
N GLU A 26 -9.48 8.28 -4.68
CA GLU A 26 -8.32 8.22 -5.59
C GLU A 26 -7.56 6.88 -5.47
N PHE A 27 -7.88 6.06 -4.47
CA PHE A 27 -7.18 4.80 -4.24
C PHE A 27 -7.75 3.70 -5.14
N GLU A 28 -7.01 3.32 -6.17
CA GLU A 28 -7.34 2.20 -7.05
C GLU A 28 -6.34 1.06 -6.85
N PHE A 29 -6.82 -0.13 -6.50
CA PHE A 29 -5.96 -1.31 -6.37
C PHE A 29 -5.32 -1.66 -7.71
N ILE A 30 -4.02 -1.96 -7.68
CA ILE A 30 -3.38 -2.68 -8.79
C ILE A 30 -4.04 -4.07 -8.89
N PRO A 31 -4.40 -4.53 -10.10
CA PRO A 31 -5.01 -5.83 -10.28
C PRO A 31 -4.20 -6.94 -9.60
N LYS A 32 -4.87 -7.79 -8.83
CA LYS A 32 -4.31 -8.92 -8.07
C LYS A 32 -3.47 -8.55 -6.83
N SER A 33 -3.22 -7.27 -6.54
CA SER A 33 -2.48 -6.89 -5.34
C SER A 33 -3.18 -7.29 -4.04
N PRO A 34 -4.53 -7.16 -3.89
CA PRO A 34 -5.23 -7.64 -2.71
C PRO A 34 -5.15 -9.15 -2.54
N GLU A 35 -5.30 -9.92 -3.62
CA GLU A 35 -5.24 -11.38 -3.63
C GLU A 35 -3.84 -11.87 -3.27
N ALA A 36 -2.78 -11.18 -3.72
CA ALA A 36 -1.40 -11.50 -3.35
C ALA A 36 -1.17 -11.28 -1.84
N ILE A 37 -1.65 -10.17 -1.28
CA ILE A 37 -1.56 -9.91 0.18
C ILE A 37 -2.35 -10.96 0.96
N ALA A 38 -3.55 -11.32 0.50
CA ALA A 38 -4.36 -12.36 1.11
C ALA A 38 -3.64 -13.72 1.10
N LEU A 39 -3.02 -14.08 -0.03
CA LEU A 39 -2.26 -15.33 -0.16
C LEU A 39 -1.05 -15.36 0.79
N LEU A 40 -0.28 -14.27 0.87
CA LEU A 40 0.84 -14.16 1.81
C LEU A 40 0.36 -14.34 3.26
N THR A 41 -0.71 -13.63 3.63
CA THR A 41 -1.27 -13.69 4.98
C THR A 41 -1.76 -15.11 5.31
N GLN A 42 -2.47 -15.76 4.39
CA GLN A 42 -2.97 -17.14 4.57
C GLN A 42 -1.85 -18.18 4.68
N ASN A 43 -0.68 -17.89 4.11
CA ASN A 43 0.50 -18.76 4.18
C ASN A 43 1.43 -18.41 5.37
N GLY A 44 0.96 -17.61 6.33
CA GLY A 44 1.68 -17.35 7.57
C GLY A 44 2.78 -16.29 7.47
N PHE A 45 2.77 -15.46 6.43
CA PHE A 45 3.66 -14.30 6.34
C PHE A 45 3.08 -13.12 7.12
N ASN A 46 3.93 -12.41 7.85
CA ASN A 46 3.60 -11.09 8.38
C ASN A 46 3.80 -10.05 7.27
N VAL A 47 2.70 -9.51 6.75
CA VAL A 47 2.74 -8.46 5.71
C VAL A 47 2.71 -7.08 6.37
N ILE A 48 3.75 -6.29 6.14
CA ILE A 48 3.92 -4.95 6.72
C ILE A 48 3.98 -3.94 5.57
N VAL A 49 3.11 -2.93 5.60
CA VAL A 49 3.15 -1.81 4.64
C VAL A 49 4.07 -0.72 5.18
N ILE A 50 5.05 -0.31 4.39
CA ILE A 50 5.94 0.81 4.68
C ILE A 50 5.77 1.82 3.54
N THR A 51 5.24 3.01 3.85
CA THR A 51 4.96 4.02 2.83
C THR A 51 5.31 5.43 3.31
N ASN A 52 5.76 6.26 2.38
CA ASN A 52 6.03 7.68 2.63
C ASN A 52 4.82 8.55 2.26
N GLN A 53 4.05 8.98 3.25
CA GLN A 53 2.91 9.88 3.05
C GLN A 53 3.28 11.34 3.30
N SER A 54 4.26 11.85 2.54
CA SER A 54 4.81 13.20 2.71
C SER A 54 3.77 14.33 2.54
N LEU A 55 2.67 14.08 1.81
CA LEU A 55 1.57 15.03 1.65
C LEU A 55 0.94 15.46 2.99
N ILE A 56 0.96 14.58 4.00
CA ILE A 56 0.47 14.87 5.36
C ILE A 56 1.38 15.92 6.01
N GLY A 57 2.69 15.69 5.98
CA GLY A 57 3.69 16.62 6.52
C GLY A 57 3.69 17.98 5.80
N ARG A 58 3.28 18.00 4.53
CA ARG A 58 3.10 19.20 3.71
C ARG A 58 1.74 19.88 3.88
N LYS A 59 0.85 19.36 4.74
CA LYS A 59 -0.49 19.90 4.99
C LYS A 59 -1.39 20.00 3.74
N MET A 60 -1.19 19.10 2.78
CA MET A 60 -2.05 19.01 1.58
C MET A 60 -3.36 18.26 1.86
N VAL A 61 -3.33 17.41 2.89
CA VAL A 61 -4.47 16.65 3.42
C VAL A 61 -4.41 16.66 4.94
N THR A 62 -5.49 16.19 5.58
CA THR A 62 -5.62 16.10 7.04
C THR A 62 -5.68 14.64 7.48
#